data_AF-A0A7W9DLX2-F1
#
_entry.id   AF-A0A7W9DLX2-F1
#
_cell.length_a   1.000
_cell.length_b   1.000
_cell.length_c   1.000
_cell.angle_alpha   90.00
_cell.angle_beta   90.00
_cell.angle_gamma   90.00
#
_symmetry.space_group_name_H-M   'P 1'
#
loop_
_entity.id
_entity.type
_entity.pdbx_description
1 polymer ?
#
loop_
_entity_poly.entity_id
_entity_poly.type
_entity_poly.pdbx_seq_one_letter_code
_entity_poly.pdbx_strand_id
1 'polypeptide(L)'
;MKQLLLLIFFIPCFAFTHVNATTYVCPPCSHSCDTATYRQPGVCAHCGMTLAGENQRMSKDQKISVCFYLYDGVEILDFAGPMEVFSYAGFKIITVAKTKAPLLSQGILKITPDYSIKDAPQTDIFAVFGGSDEVATDDPEVISWIKSRDSTTKSYFSVCTGAFILGKAGLLDQLTVTTFHKSITNLQKAVPKAIVRQNVRYIDNGRVITTAGISAGIDGALHLVSKLRGKDVAEEVAKQMEYDKYVPEQGMDLSHQELSKTKISNNQR
;
A
#
# COMPACT_ATOMS: atom_id res chain seq x y z
N MET A 1 -47.13 16.24 62.26
CA MET A 1 -46.09 15.46 62.97
C MET A 1 -45.75 14.20 62.18
N LYS A 2 -44.63 14.23 61.45
CA LYS A 2 -43.67 13.13 61.19
C LYS A 2 -42.70 13.62 60.10
N GLN A 3 -41.44 13.85 60.50
CA GLN A 3 -40.36 14.38 59.67
C GLN A 3 -39.90 13.32 58.64
N LEU A 4 -39.73 13.74 57.39
CA LEU A 4 -39.12 12.96 56.31
C LEU A 4 -37.62 13.35 56.25
N LEU A 5 -36.73 12.49 56.74
CA LEU A 5 -35.28 12.71 56.68
C LEU A 5 -34.72 12.13 55.37
N LEU A 6 -34.18 12.99 54.52
CA LEU A 6 -33.40 12.64 53.32
C LEU A 6 -32.00 12.17 53.75
N LEU A 7 -31.61 10.95 53.40
CA LEU A 7 -30.23 10.44 53.54
C LEU A 7 -29.57 10.40 52.15
N ILE A 8 -28.72 11.38 51.87
CA ILE A 8 -27.89 11.44 50.65
C ILE A 8 -26.58 10.71 50.95
N PHE A 9 -26.39 9.53 50.36
CA PHE A 9 -25.12 8.81 50.35
C PHE A 9 -24.19 9.44 49.29
N PHE A 10 -23.12 10.11 49.74
CA PHE A 10 -22.02 10.53 48.86
C PHE A 10 -21.14 9.30 48.55
N ILE A 11 -21.25 8.79 47.32
CA ILE A 11 -20.34 7.76 46.80
C ILE A 11 -19.12 8.48 46.20
N PRO A 12 -17.89 8.26 46.69
CA PRO A 12 -16.71 8.83 46.06
C PRO A 12 -16.47 8.13 44.73
N CYS A 13 -16.64 8.87 43.63
CA CYS A 13 -16.31 8.42 42.28
C CYS A 13 -14.78 8.39 42.15
N PHE A 14 -14.18 7.21 42.33
CA PHE A 14 -12.79 6.97 41.93
C PHE A 14 -12.74 6.94 40.40
N ALA A 15 -12.27 8.04 39.80
CA ALA A 15 -11.90 8.05 38.39
C ALA A 15 -10.63 7.19 38.21
N PHE A 16 -10.82 5.92 37.82
CA PHE A 16 -9.74 5.12 37.28
C PHE A 16 -9.31 5.72 35.95
N THR A 17 -8.14 6.36 35.92
CA THR A 17 -7.44 6.62 34.66
C THR A 17 -7.04 5.27 34.08
N HIS A 18 -7.79 4.77 33.10
CA HIS A 18 -7.38 3.65 32.28
C HIS A 18 -6.11 4.05 31.52
N VAL A 19 -4.95 3.63 32.04
CA VAL A 19 -3.72 3.57 31.24
C VAL A 19 -3.97 2.46 30.22
N ASN A 20 -4.32 2.81 28.98
CA ASN A 20 -4.40 1.84 27.90
C ASN A 20 -3.03 1.18 27.76
N ALA A 21 -2.91 -0.07 28.23
CA ALA A 21 -1.71 -0.86 28.05
C ALA A 21 -1.48 -0.99 26.53
N THR A 22 -0.40 -0.39 26.04
CA THR A 22 -0.05 -0.49 24.62
C THR A 22 0.46 -1.90 24.37
N THR A 23 -0.34 -2.72 23.69
CA THR A 23 0.09 -4.05 23.24
C THR A 23 0.98 -3.90 22.01
N TYR A 24 1.94 -4.81 21.87
CA TYR A 24 2.81 -4.93 20.72
C TYR A 24 2.63 -6.31 20.09
N VAL A 25 2.82 -6.40 18.78
CA VAL A 25 2.67 -7.62 17.98
C VAL A 25 3.92 -7.84 17.14
N CYS A 26 4.20 -9.10 16.83
CA CYS A 26 5.22 -9.38 15.83
C CYS A 26 4.71 -8.99 14.44
N PRO A 27 5.47 -8.23 13.64
CA PRO A 27 5.19 -8.10 12.21
C PRO A 27 5.13 -9.49 11.55
N PRO A 28 4.33 -9.69 10.49
CA PRO A 28 4.20 -10.98 9.81
C PRO A 28 5.58 -11.61 9.48
N CYS A 29 5.90 -12.68 10.19
CA CYS A 29 7.17 -13.39 10.22
C CYS A 29 7.10 -14.77 9.55
N SER A 30 5.90 -15.26 9.19
CA SER A 30 5.64 -16.64 8.72
C SER A 30 5.99 -17.73 9.74
N HIS A 31 6.01 -17.39 11.03
CA HIS A 31 6.27 -18.34 12.11
C HIS A 31 5.17 -18.24 13.17
N SER A 32 5.26 -19.10 14.19
CA SER A 32 4.34 -19.10 15.33
C SER A 32 4.25 -17.74 16.06
N CYS A 33 5.23 -16.84 15.87
CA CYS A 33 5.19 -15.47 16.39
C CYS A 33 4.05 -14.60 15.86
N ASP A 34 3.41 -14.97 14.76
CA ASP A 34 2.43 -14.11 14.10
C ASP A 34 1.14 -13.92 14.89
N THR A 35 0.84 -14.80 15.85
CA THR A 35 -0.32 -14.66 16.75
C THR A 35 0.07 -14.21 18.16
N ALA A 36 1.36 -13.96 18.41
CA ALA A 36 1.85 -13.58 19.73
C ALA A 36 1.66 -12.08 20.01
N THR A 37 1.27 -11.77 21.25
CA THR A 37 1.13 -10.41 21.78
C THR A 37 2.12 -10.16 22.90
N TYR A 38 2.60 -8.91 23.00
CA TYR A 38 3.66 -8.49 23.91
C TYR A 38 3.23 -7.24 24.66
N ARG A 39 3.63 -7.12 25.93
CA ARG A 39 3.25 -5.99 26.80
C ARG A 39 4.26 -4.84 26.79
N GLN A 40 5.39 -5.02 26.11
CA GLN A 40 6.48 -4.06 26.05
C GLN A 40 7.04 -3.99 24.62
N PRO A 41 7.55 -2.81 24.19
CA PRO A 41 8.28 -2.70 22.94
C PRO A 41 9.55 -3.54 23.03
N GLY A 42 10.05 -3.98 21.89
CA GLY A 42 11.27 -4.77 21.85
C GLY A 42 11.39 -5.58 20.58
N VAL A 43 12.08 -6.71 20.67
CA VAL A 43 12.34 -7.61 19.56
C VAL A 43 11.64 -8.94 19.85
N CYS A 44 10.97 -9.50 18.85
CA CYS A 44 10.36 -10.82 18.95
C CYS A 44 11.43 -11.86 19.26
N ALA A 45 11.27 -12.58 20.38
CA ALA A 45 12.21 -13.62 20.79
C ALA A 45 12.26 -14.83 19.84
N HIS A 46 11.24 -14.99 18.97
CA HIS A 46 11.16 -16.09 18.02
C HIS A 46 11.82 -15.76 16.67
N CYS A 47 11.58 -14.59 16.09
CA CYS A 47 12.06 -14.25 14.74
C CYS A 47 13.06 -13.08 14.69
N GLY A 48 13.33 -12.41 15.81
CA GLY A 48 14.26 -11.28 15.85
C GLY A 48 13.75 -9.98 15.22
N MET A 49 12.45 -9.87 14.89
CA MET A 49 11.87 -8.63 14.35
C MET A 49 11.44 -7.67 15.44
N THR A 50 11.64 -6.38 15.21
CA THR A 50 11.12 -5.31 16.08
C THR A 50 9.60 -5.41 16.16
N LEU A 51 9.08 -5.48 17.38
CA LEU A 51 7.64 -5.56 17.63
C LEU A 51 6.97 -4.25 17.22
N ALA A 52 5.91 -4.35 16.43
CA ALA A 52 5.09 -3.23 16.03
C ALA A 52 4.04 -2.97 17.12
N GLY A 53 3.68 -1.70 17.38
CA GLY A 53 2.51 -1.42 18.21
C GLY A 53 1.27 -2.06 17.57
N GLU A 54 0.38 -2.65 18.35
CA GLU A 54 -0.84 -3.34 17.86
C GLU A 54 -1.65 -2.45 16.89
N ASN A 55 -1.61 -1.13 17.09
CA ASN A 55 -2.21 -0.11 16.23
C ASN A 55 -1.65 -0.03 14.79
N GLN A 56 -0.55 -0.73 14.48
CA GLN A 56 0.06 -0.78 13.14
C GLN A 56 -0.36 -2.00 12.32
N ARG A 57 -0.90 -3.07 12.95
CA ARG A 57 -1.64 -4.11 12.22
C ARG A 57 -3.06 -3.61 12.01
N MET A 58 -3.45 -3.40 10.76
CA MET A 58 -4.86 -3.09 10.46
C MET A 58 -5.70 -4.32 10.82
N SER A 59 -6.73 -4.16 11.64
CA SER A 59 -7.60 -5.28 12.01
C SER A 59 -8.19 -5.91 10.75
N LYS A 60 -8.46 -7.22 10.78
CA LYS A 60 -9.07 -7.97 9.68
C LYS A 60 -10.39 -7.32 9.18
N ASP A 61 -11.05 -6.55 10.05
CA ASP A 61 -12.33 -5.87 9.80
C ASP A 61 -12.20 -4.41 9.32
N GLN A 62 -11.00 -3.82 9.36
CA GLN A 62 -10.81 -2.44 8.89
C GLN A 62 -10.96 -2.40 7.38
N LYS A 63 -11.95 -1.67 6.84
CA LYS A 63 -12.13 -1.51 5.38
C LYS A 63 -10.97 -0.68 4.80
N ILE A 64 -10.08 -1.32 4.04
CA ILE A 64 -9.00 -0.67 3.29
C ILE A 64 -9.54 -0.26 1.93
N SER A 65 -9.27 0.98 1.51
CA SER A 65 -9.74 1.51 0.23
C SER A 65 -8.61 1.77 -0.76
N VAL A 66 -8.84 1.47 -2.05
CA VAL A 66 -7.87 1.66 -3.13
C VAL A 66 -8.47 2.49 -4.24
N CYS A 67 -7.79 3.58 -4.60
CA CYS A 67 -8.08 4.36 -5.80
C CYS A 67 -7.28 3.78 -6.96
N PHE A 68 -7.97 3.29 -7.98
CA PHE A 68 -7.39 2.91 -9.27
C PHE A 68 -7.54 4.09 -10.22
N TYR A 69 -6.45 4.84 -10.45
CA TYR A 69 -6.47 5.91 -11.43
C TYR A 69 -6.26 5.35 -12.84
N LEU A 70 -7.26 5.52 -13.69
CA LEU A 70 -7.35 5.03 -15.06
C LEU A 70 -7.39 6.20 -16.05
N TYR A 71 -6.94 5.97 -17.26
CA TYR A 71 -6.87 6.96 -18.33
C TYR A 71 -6.93 6.28 -19.71
N ASP A 72 -7.17 7.05 -20.77
CA ASP A 72 -7.20 6.52 -22.14
C ASP A 72 -5.85 5.88 -22.49
N GLY A 73 -5.88 4.66 -23.02
CA GLY A 73 -4.67 3.91 -23.35
C GLY A 73 -4.00 3.20 -22.16
N VAL A 74 -4.60 3.20 -20.96
CA VAL A 74 -4.12 2.37 -19.83
C VAL A 74 -4.05 0.90 -20.24
N GLU A 75 -3.02 0.17 -19.79
CA GLU A 75 -2.81 -1.26 -20.05
C GLU A 75 -3.80 -2.11 -19.24
N ILE A 76 -4.56 -3.00 -19.88
CA ILE A 76 -5.67 -3.72 -19.20
C ILE A 76 -5.17 -4.53 -18.03
N LEU A 77 -4.17 -5.37 -18.27
CA LEU A 77 -3.72 -6.33 -17.26
C LEU A 77 -2.91 -5.66 -16.14
N ASP A 78 -2.35 -4.47 -16.38
CA ASP A 78 -1.69 -3.69 -15.34
C ASP A 78 -2.64 -3.31 -14.21
N PHE A 79 -3.90 -2.98 -14.52
CA PHE A 79 -4.89 -2.67 -13.49
C PHE A 79 -5.77 -3.88 -13.13
N ALA A 80 -6.16 -4.70 -14.10
CA ALA A 80 -7.08 -5.82 -13.85
C ALA A 80 -6.47 -6.88 -12.93
N GLY A 81 -5.17 -7.19 -13.08
CA GLY A 81 -4.48 -8.15 -12.22
C GLY A 81 -4.47 -7.73 -10.74
N PRO A 82 -3.92 -6.56 -10.39
CA PRO A 82 -4.00 -6.02 -9.02
C PRO A 82 -5.43 -5.80 -8.51
N MET A 83 -6.37 -5.42 -9.38
CA MET A 83 -7.77 -5.24 -9.03
C MET A 83 -8.38 -6.55 -8.53
N GLU A 84 -8.11 -7.66 -9.22
CA GLU A 84 -8.56 -8.98 -8.80
C GLU A 84 -7.98 -9.34 -7.42
N VAL A 85 -6.66 -9.17 -7.23
CA VAL A 85 -6.00 -9.44 -5.94
C VAL A 85 -6.63 -8.63 -4.80
N PHE A 86 -6.81 -7.32 -4.97
CA PHE A 86 -7.39 -6.49 -3.92
C PHE A 86 -8.87 -6.78 -3.67
N SER A 87 -9.61 -7.20 -4.71
CA SER A 87 -11.02 -7.59 -4.60
C SER A 87 -11.17 -8.84 -3.73
N TYR A 88 -10.39 -9.90 -4.03
CA TYR A 88 -10.34 -11.13 -3.23
C TYR A 88 -9.84 -10.88 -1.80
N ALA A 89 -8.95 -9.91 -1.61
CA ALA A 89 -8.49 -9.47 -0.28
C ALA A 89 -9.53 -8.63 0.50
N GLY A 90 -10.71 -8.36 -0.08
CA GLY A 90 -11.79 -7.62 0.55
C GLY A 90 -11.58 -6.11 0.64
N PHE A 91 -10.75 -5.54 -0.25
CA PHE A 91 -10.51 -4.10 -0.27
C PHE A 91 -11.65 -3.37 -1.00
N LYS A 92 -11.98 -2.15 -0.56
CA LYS A 92 -12.92 -1.28 -1.26
C LYS A 92 -12.21 -0.60 -2.43
N ILE A 93 -12.48 -1.05 -3.64
CA ILE A 93 -11.89 -0.50 -4.86
C ILE A 93 -12.81 0.59 -5.42
N ILE A 94 -12.22 1.70 -5.87
CA ILE A 94 -12.88 2.71 -6.69
C ILE A 94 -12.06 2.97 -7.94
N THR A 95 -12.72 3.20 -9.07
CA THR A 95 -12.07 3.64 -10.31
C THR A 95 -12.22 5.14 -10.49
N VAL A 96 -11.13 5.80 -10.85
CA VAL A 96 -11.09 7.25 -11.02
C VAL A 96 -10.41 7.58 -12.34
N ALA A 97 -10.94 8.51 -13.11
CA ALA A 97 -10.25 9.10 -14.26
C ALA A 97 -10.34 10.62 -14.22
N LYS A 98 -9.77 11.32 -15.21
CA LYS A 98 -9.92 12.79 -15.32
C LYS A 98 -11.39 13.22 -15.32
N THR A 99 -12.23 12.50 -16.06
CA THR A 99 -13.68 12.74 -16.13
C THR A 99 -14.44 11.43 -15.99
N LYS A 100 -15.77 11.49 -15.85
CA LYS A 100 -16.65 10.31 -15.85
C LYS A 100 -16.97 9.77 -17.25
N ALA A 101 -16.45 10.39 -18.30
CA ALA A 101 -16.64 9.89 -19.66
C ALA A 101 -15.97 8.51 -19.80
N PRO A 102 -16.55 7.59 -20.59
CA PRO A 102 -15.91 6.32 -20.85
C PRO A 102 -14.53 6.51 -21.50
N LEU A 103 -13.54 5.78 -20.99
CA LEU A 103 -12.18 5.73 -21.54
C LEU A 103 -11.96 4.42 -22.30
N LEU A 104 -10.99 4.42 -23.21
CA LEU A 104 -10.63 3.28 -24.03
C LEU A 104 -9.25 2.75 -23.64
N SER A 105 -9.22 1.64 -22.91
CA SER A 105 -7.99 0.94 -22.54
C SER A 105 -7.43 0.18 -23.75
N GLN A 106 -6.17 0.46 -24.09
CA GLN A 106 -5.42 -0.07 -25.24
C GLN A 106 -6.15 -0.05 -26.60
N GLY A 107 -7.15 0.82 -26.78
CA GLY A 107 -7.96 0.85 -28.00
C GLY A 107 -9.00 -0.28 -28.10
N ILE A 108 -9.15 -1.15 -27.09
CA ILE A 108 -9.93 -2.39 -27.18
C ILE A 108 -11.04 -2.53 -26.13
N LEU A 109 -10.84 -2.03 -24.91
CA LEU A 109 -11.81 -2.18 -23.82
C LEU A 109 -12.32 -0.81 -23.36
N LYS A 110 -13.64 -0.62 -23.42
CA LYS A 110 -14.29 0.59 -22.91
C LYS A 110 -14.58 0.45 -21.42
N ILE A 111 -14.17 1.44 -20.63
CA ILE A 111 -14.32 1.46 -19.17
C ILE A 111 -15.02 2.75 -18.77
N THR A 112 -16.05 2.67 -17.93
CA THR A 112 -16.68 3.86 -17.33
C THR A 112 -16.19 3.97 -15.88
N PRO A 113 -15.46 5.03 -15.51
CA PRO A 113 -14.95 5.18 -14.14
C PRO A 113 -16.05 5.60 -13.17
N ASP A 114 -15.95 5.17 -11.92
CA ASP A 114 -16.90 5.51 -10.85
C ASP A 114 -16.88 7.00 -10.51
N TYR A 115 -15.68 7.59 -10.52
CA TYR A 115 -15.42 8.98 -10.14
C TYR A 115 -14.53 9.70 -11.16
N SER A 116 -14.62 11.03 -11.14
CA SER A 116 -13.65 11.92 -11.74
C SER A 116 -12.64 12.40 -10.67
N ILE A 117 -11.54 13.01 -11.09
CA ILE A 117 -10.60 13.67 -10.16
C ILE A 117 -11.26 14.78 -9.32
N LYS A 118 -12.43 15.31 -9.75
CA LYS A 118 -13.15 16.38 -9.05
C LYS A 118 -14.05 15.89 -7.92
N ASP A 119 -14.48 14.63 -7.95
CA ASP A 119 -15.43 14.07 -6.98
C ASP A 119 -14.99 12.73 -6.36
N ALA A 120 -13.77 12.28 -6.67
CA ALA A 120 -13.19 11.08 -6.08
C ALA A 120 -12.96 11.24 -4.56
N PRO A 121 -13.52 10.37 -3.71
CA PRO A 121 -13.27 10.40 -2.28
C PRO A 121 -11.82 10.05 -1.96
N GLN A 122 -11.35 10.35 -0.74
CA GLN A 122 -10.03 9.93 -0.28
C GLN A 122 -9.95 8.41 -0.10
N THR A 123 -8.77 7.83 -0.33
CA THR A 123 -8.50 6.39 -0.21
C THR A 123 -7.21 6.14 0.56
N ASP A 124 -7.07 4.94 1.14
CA ASP A 124 -5.86 4.53 1.85
C ASP A 124 -4.69 4.29 0.88
N ILE A 125 -5.00 3.69 -0.28
CA ILE A 125 -4.03 3.33 -1.31
C ILE A 125 -4.35 4.10 -2.59
N PHE A 126 -3.32 4.55 -3.29
CA PHE A 126 -3.42 5.16 -4.62
C PHE A 126 -2.61 4.35 -5.64
N ALA A 127 -3.29 3.77 -6.62
CA ALA A 127 -2.72 2.89 -7.63
C ALA A 127 -2.73 3.55 -9.02
N VAL A 128 -1.60 3.47 -9.72
CA VAL A 128 -1.41 3.93 -11.09
C VAL A 128 -0.79 2.84 -11.96
N PHE A 129 -1.04 2.90 -13.26
CA PHE A 129 -0.77 1.79 -14.17
C PHE A 129 -0.03 2.32 -15.40
N GLY A 130 0.56 1.42 -16.20
CA GLY A 130 1.19 1.78 -17.45
C GLY A 130 0.22 1.83 -18.62
N GLY A 131 0.78 1.91 -19.82
CA GLY A 131 0.06 2.18 -21.07
C GLY A 131 0.54 3.49 -21.67
N SER A 132 -0.37 4.28 -22.25
CA SER A 132 -0.08 5.65 -22.72
C SER A 132 0.05 6.65 -21.56
N ASP A 133 1.03 6.44 -20.67
CA ASP A 133 1.18 7.20 -19.42
C ASP A 133 1.40 8.72 -19.63
N GLU A 134 1.83 9.14 -20.82
CA GLU A 134 1.83 10.54 -21.28
C GLU A 134 0.47 11.24 -21.10
N VAL A 135 -0.64 10.52 -21.26
CA VAL A 135 -2.00 11.06 -21.04
C VAL A 135 -2.17 11.58 -19.61
N ALA A 136 -1.52 10.93 -18.64
CA ALA A 136 -1.56 11.34 -17.24
C ALA A 136 -0.37 12.26 -16.87
N THR A 137 0.84 11.99 -17.38
CA THR A 137 2.05 12.73 -17.00
C THR A 137 2.15 14.11 -17.64
N ASP A 138 1.47 14.36 -18.76
CA ASP A 138 1.42 15.67 -19.42
C ASP A 138 0.19 16.49 -19.05
N ASP A 139 -0.71 15.94 -18.22
CA ASP A 139 -1.87 16.65 -17.73
C ASP A 139 -1.61 17.30 -16.35
N PRO A 140 -1.44 18.63 -16.28
CA PRO A 140 -1.14 19.32 -15.03
C PRO A 140 -2.29 19.25 -14.01
N GLU A 141 -3.54 19.12 -14.45
CA GLU A 141 -4.71 18.99 -13.55
C GLU A 141 -4.64 17.64 -12.81
N VAL A 142 -4.32 16.57 -13.56
CA VAL A 142 -4.15 15.21 -13.01
C VAL A 142 -2.97 15.17 -12.03
N ILE A 143 -1.80 15.69 -12.42
CA ILE A 143 -0.61 15.66 -11.56
C ILE A 143 -0.82 16.50 -10.29
N SER A 144 -1.48 17.66 -10.40
CA SER A 144 -1.85 18.49 -9.25
C SER A 144 -2.81 17.74 -8.31
N TRP A 145 -3.80 17.05 -8.88
CA TRP A 145 -4.73 16.24 -8.10
C TRP A 145 -4.01 15.09 -7.35
N ILE A 146 -3.11 14.35 -8.00
CA ILE A 146 -2.33 13.28 -7.36
C ILE A 146 -1.52 13.84 -6.18
N LYS A 147 -0.83 14.98 -6.38
CA LYS A 147 -0.07 15.66 -5.33
C LYS A 147 -0.94 16.08 -4.15
N SER A 148 -2.15 16.60 -4.42
CA SER A 148 -3.07 17.07 -3.36
C SER A 148 -3.49 15.94 -2.40
N ARG A 149 -3.41 14.68 -2.84
CA ARG A 149 -3.79 13.49 -2.07
C ARG A 149 -2.66 12.94 -1.20
N ASP A 150 -1.44 13.43 -1.33
CA ASP A 150 -0.26 12.85 -0.66
C ASP A 150 -0.34 12.94 0.86
N SER A 151 -0.91 14.02 1.40
CA SER A 151 -1.02 14.22 2.85
C SER A 151 -1.80 13.13 3.60
N THR A 152 -2.67 12.38 2.91
CA THR A 152 -3.56 11.38 3.53
C THR A 152 -3.49 10.00 2.88
N THR A 153 -2.86 9.87 1.70
CA THR A 153 -2.58 8.56 1.09
C THR A 153 -1.52 7.82 1.91
N LYS A 154 -1.86 6.62 2.39
CA LYS A 154 -0.97 5.79 3.22
C LYS A 154 0.06 5.05 2.39
N SER A 155 -0.36 4.51 1.24
CA SER A 155 0.52 3.76 0.34
C SER A 155 0.26 4.08 -1.12
N TYR A 156 1.31 4.06 -1.93
CA TYR A 156 1.23 4.15 -3.38
C TYR A 156 1.58 2.81 -4.02
N PHE A 157 0.91 2.50 -5.12
CA PHE A 157 1.15 1.30 -5.91
C PHE A 157 1.29 1.70 -7.39
N SER A 158 2.32 1.22 -8.08
CA SER A 158 2.44 1.43 -9.52
C SER A 158 2.78 0.15 -10.25
N VAL A 159 2.19 -0.04 -11.43
CA VAL A 159 2.58 -1.10 -12.37
C VAL A 159 3.17 -0.49 -13.63
N CYS A 160 4.18 -1.14 -14.21
CA CYS A 160 4.75 -0.82 -15.51
C CYS A 160 5.21 0.65 -15.57
N THR A 161 4.80 1.40 -16.60
CA THR A 161 5.10 2.82 -16.74
C THR A 161 4.27 3.74 -15.85
N GLY A 162 3.36 3.22 -15.02
CA GLY A 162 2.68 4.01 -13.98
C GLY A 162 3.66 4.68 -13.00
N ALA A 163 4.88 4.15 -12.87
CA ALA A 163 5.94 4.80 -12.10
C ALA A 163 6.28 6.21 -12.61
N PHE A 164 6.12 6.51 -13.91
CA PHE A 164 6.34 7.86 -14.46
C PHE A 164 5.31 8.87 -13.91
N ILE A 165 4.07 8.43 -13.67
CA ILE A 165 3.00 9.26 -13.07
C ILE A 165 3.38 9.66 -11.65
N LEU A 166 3.82 8.69 -10.82
CA LEU A 166 4.30 8.97 -9.47
C LEU A 166 5.57 9.84 -9.49
N GLY A 167 6.46 9.59 -10.44
CA GLY A 167 7.67 10.38 -10.66
C GLY A 167 7.37 11.84 -10.96
N LYS A 168 6.44 12.10 -11.89
CA LYS A 168 5.98 13.45 -12.26
C LYS A 168 5.30 14.17 -11.08
N ALA A 169 4.61 13.43 -10.22
CA ALA A 169 4.06 13.94 -8.97
C ALA A 169 5.12 14.22 -7.88
N GLY A 170 6.39 13.87 -8.11
CA GLY A 170 7.49 14.07 -7.16
C GLY A 170 7.52 13.05 -6.02
N LEU A 171 6.80 11.94 -6.15
CA LEU A 171 6.63 10.94 -5.09
C LEU A 171 7.74 9.89 -5.06
N LEU A 172 8.65 9.90 -6.03
CA LEU A 172 9.71 8.89 -6.19
C LEU A 172 11.12 9.42 -5.89
N ASP A 173 11.27 10.70 -5.54
CA ASP A 173 12.56 11.33 -5.23
C ASP A 173 13.28 10.56 -4.12
N GLN A 174 14.53 10.16 -4.36
CA GLN A 174 15.40 9.42 -3.41
C GLN A 174 14.91 8.03 -3.03
N LEU A 175 13.83 7.54 -3.64
CA LEU A 175 13.32 6.20 -3.41
C LEU A 175 13.98 5.20 -4.36
N THR A 176 14.11 3.96 -3.91
CA THR A 176 14.36 2.85 -4.83
C THR A 176 13.06 2.40 -5.46
N VAL A 177 13.07 2.26 -6.78
CA VAL A 177 11.90 1.96 -7.61
C VAL A 177 12.28 1.06 -8.78
N THR A 178 11.28 0.47 -9.43
CA THR A 178 11.40 -0.21 -10.72
C THR A 178 10.29 0.26 -11.66
N THR A 179 10.35 -0.14 -12.93
CA THR A 179 9.31 0.08 -13.94
C THR A 179 9.41 -1.02 -14.99
N PHE A 180 8.63 -0.90 -16.06
CA PHE A 180 8.72 -1.78 -17.22
C PHE A 180 10.16 -1.86 -17.74
N HIS A 181 10.61 -3.08 -18.05
CA HIS A 181 12.01 -3.34 -18.39
C HIS A 181 12.55 -2.48 -19.55
N LYS A 182 11.71 -2.16 -20.55
CA LYS A 182 12.10 -1.28 -21.67
C LYS A 182 12.16 0.21 -21.30
N SER A 183 11.57 0.58 -20.17
CA SER A 183 11.43 1.97 -19.72
C SER A 183 12.38 2.35 -18.58
N ILE A 184 13.24 1.43 -18.12
CA ILE A 184 14.22 1.67 -17.04
C ILE A 184 15.08 2.92 -17.29
N THR A 185 15.74 2.98 -18.46
CA THR A 185 16.60 4.12 -18.82
C THR A 185 15.81 5.42 -18.93
N ASN A 186 14.56 5.36 -19.39
CA ASN A 186 13.71 6.53 -19.52
C ASN A 186 13.27 7.05 -18.14
N LEU A 187 12.95 6.15 -17.20
CA LEU A 187 12.60 6.55 -15.83
C LEU A 187 13.78 7.15 -15.10
N GLN A 188 14.99 6.61 -15.27
CA GLN A 188 16.23 7.19 -14.72
C GLN A 188 16.45 8.63 -15.18
N LYS A 189 16.14 8.94 -16.45
CA LYS A 189 16.24 10.30 -16.99
C LYS A 189 15.13 11.20 -16.45
N ALA A 190 13.89 10.69 -16.37
CA ALA A 190 12.73 11.45 -15.94
C ALA A 190 12.75 11.76 -14.43
N VAL A 191 13.30 10.87 -13.62
CA VAL A 191 13.37 10.98 -12.15
C VAL A 191 14.81 10.73 -11.68
N PRO A 192 15.74 11.66 -11.94
CA PRO A 192 17.18 11.44 -11.73
C PRO A 192 17.58 11.24 -10.26
N LYS A 193 16.71 11.61 -9.32
CA LYS A 193 16.94 11.37 -7.89
C LYS A 193 16.48 9.99 -7.42
N ALA A 194 15.72 9.25 -8.22
CA ALA A 194 15.28 7.90 -7.88
C ALA A 194 16.39 6.87 -8.17
N ILE A 195 16.48 5.83 -7.36
CA ILE A 195 17.38 4.69 -7.58
C ILE A 195 16.59 3.62 -8.34
N VAL A 196 16.66 3.66 -9.68
CA VAL A 196 15.89 2.74 -10.52
C VAL A 196 16.62 1.41 -10.69
N ARG A 197 15.95 0.31 -10.31
CA ARG A 197 16.44 -1.07 -10.44
C ARG A 197 15.82 -1.77 -11.64
N GLN A 198 16.61 -2.65 -12.23
CA GLN A 198 16.22 -3.55 -13.32
C GLN A 198 16.27 -5.00 -12.84
N ASN A 199 15.69 -5.93 -13.62
CA ASN A 199 15.69 -7.37 -13.33
C ASN A 199 15.02 -7.74 -11.99
N VAL A 200 14.02 -6.95 -11.59
CA VAL A 200 13.20 -7.16 -10.40
C VAL A 200 11.74 -7.11 -10.80
N ARG A 201 10.90 -7.90 -10.15
CA ARG A 201 9.44 -7.89 -10.36
C ARG A 201 8.81 -6.70 -9.65
N TYR A 202 9.20 -6.43 -8.41
CA TYR A 202 8.70 -5.29 -7.66
C TYR A 202 9.68 -4.84 -6.58
N ILE A 203 9.49 -3.61 -6.11
CA ILE A 203 10.22 -2.99 -5.01
C ILE A 203 9.21 -2.36 -4.07
N ASP A 204 9.41 -2.59 -2.76
CA ASP A 204 8.68 -1.93 -1.67
C ASP A 204 9.66 -1.11 -0.83
N ASN A 205 9.49 0.21 -0.82
CA ASN A 205 10.27 1.14 -0.01
C ASN A 205 9.56 1.59 1.28
N GLY A 206 8.54 0.84 1.70
CA GLY A 206 7.74 1.11 2.88
C GLY A 206 6.44 1.84 2.55
N ARG A 207 6.50 2.89 1.72
CA ARG A 207 5.33 3.70 1.33
C ARG A 207 4.89 3.50 -0.11
N VAL A 208 5.83 3.32 -1.03
CA VAL A 208 5.56 3.13 -2.45
C VAL A 208 5.99 1.73 -2.86
N ILE A 209 5.08 1.00 -3.50
CA ILE A 209 5.38 -0.24 -4.20
C ILE A 209 5.36 0.04 -5.69
N THR A 210 6.50 -0.12 -6.35
CA THR A 210 6.59 -0.05 -7.81
C THR A 210 6.85 -1.44 -8.36
N THR A 211 6.09 -1.86 -9.36
CA THR A 211 6.26 -3.15 -10.03
C THR A 211 6.73 -2.95 -11.48
N ALA A 212 7.35 -3.98 -12.04
CA ALA A 212 7.82 -4.00 -13.41
C ALA A 212 6.64 -4.21 -14.40
N GLY A 213 6.80 -5.06 -15.42
CA GLY A 213 5.75 -5.24 -16.42
C GLY A 213 4.58 -6.08 -15.95
N ILE A 214 3.38 -5.67 -16.35
CA ILE A 214 2.14 -6.46 -16.46
C ILE A 214 1.92 -7.47 -15.31
N SER A 215 2.38 -8.71 -15.48
CA SER A 215 2.16 -9.77 -14.48
C SER A 215 2.83 -9.51 -13.13
N ALA A 216 3.90 -8.72 -13.10
CA ALA A 216 4.55 -8.31 -11.86
C ALA A 216 3.65 -7.43 -10.98
N GLY A 217 2.61 -6.81 -11.56
CA GLY A 217 1.55 -6.13 -10.81
C GLY A 217 0.79 -7.08 -9.88
N ILE A 218 0.55 -8.33 -10.29
CA ILE A 218 -0.15 -9.32 -9.46
C ILE A 218 0.69 -9.66 -8.23
N ASP A 219 1.98 -9.93 -8.41
CA ASP A 219 2.88 -10.24 -7.28
C ASP A 219 3.05 -9.06 -6.32
N GLY A 220 3.20 -7.85 -6.86
CA GLY A 220 3.28 -6.65 -6.02
C GLY A 220 1.99 -6.41 -5.24
N ALA A 221 0.83 -6.70 -5.82
CA ALA A 221 -0.46 -6.60 -5.14
C ALA A 221 -0.58 -7.65 -4.03
N LEU A 222 -0.18 -8.91 -4.29
CA LEU A 222 -0.15 -9.98 -3.29
C LEU A 222 0.82 -9.64 -2.15
N HIS A 223 1.97 -9.05 -2.46
CA HIS A 223 2.90 -8.51 -1.47
C HIS A 223 2.26 -7.41 -0.62
N LEU A 224 1.55 -6.46 -1.23
CA LEU A 224 0.84 -5.41 -0.49
C LEU A 224 -0.28 -5.98 0.39
N VAL A 225 -1.02 -6.99 -0.09
CA VAL A 225 -2.01 -7.72 0.73
C VAL A 225 -1.31 -8.39 1.90
N SER A 226 -0.21 -9.10 1.67
CA SER A 226 0.56 -9.77 2.73
C SER A 226 1.00 -8.77 3.81
N LYS A 227 1.50 -7.60 3.39
CA LYS A 227 1.93 -6.52 4.29
C LYS A 227 0.80 -5.94 5.13
N LEU A 228 -0.41 -5.80 4.57
CA LEU A 228 -1.53 -5.12 5.23
C LEU A 228 -2.49 -6.06 5.97
N ARG A 229 -2.60 -7.31 5.51
CA ARG A 229 -3.56 -8.31 6.01
C ARG A 229 -2.94 -9.56 6.59
N GLY A 230 -1.63 -9.74 6.41
CA GLY A 230 -0.93 -10.97 6.77
C GLY A 230 -0.73 -11.89 5.58
N LYS A 231 0.33 -12.69 5.68
CA LYS A 231 0.76 -13.63 4.62
C LYS A 231 -0.28 -14.71 4.35
N ASP A 232 -0.96 -15.20 5.39
CA ASP A 232 -2.04 -16.18 5.29
C ASP A 232 -3.17 -15.69 4.37
N VAL A 233 -3.53 -14.41 4.46
CA VAL A 233 -4.54 -13.81 3.58
C VAL A 233 -4.04 -13.73 2.14
N ALA A 234 -2.79 -13.34 1.92
CA ALA A 234 -2.23 -13.26 0.56
C ALA A 234 -2.12 -14.65 -0.10
N GLU A 235 -1.72 -15.68 0.66
CA GLU A 235 -1.66 -17.06 0.17
C GLU A 235 -3.04 -17.62 -0.15
N GLU A 236 -4.05 -17.35 0.69
CA GLU A 236 -5.43 -17.74 0.41
C GLU A 236 -6.00 -17.01 -0.82
N VAL A 237 -5.72 -15.71 -0.99
CA VAL A 237 -6.10 -14.95 -2.20
C VAL A 237 -5.46 -15.56 -3.44
N ALA A 238 -4.14 -15.82 -3.41
CA ALA A 238 -3.44 -16.45 -4.52
C ALA A 238 -4.03 -17.83 -4.87
N LYS A 239 -4.37 -18.63 -3.85
CA LYS A 239 -5.01 -19.93 -4.02
C LYS A 239 -6.41 -19.82 -4.62
N GLN A 240 -7.24 -18.88 -4.16
CA GLN A 240 -8.59 -18.66 -4.68
C GLN A 240 -8.58 -18.18 -6.13
N MET A 241 -7.56 -17.40 -6.51
CA MET A 241 -7.34 -16.97 -7.89
C MET A 241 -6.67 -18.05 -8.77
N GLU A 242 -6.35 -19.23 -8.21
CA GLU A 242 -5.53 -20.26 -8.86
C GLU A 242 -4.18 -19.73 -9.39
N TYR A 243 -3.63 -18.72 -8.71
CA TYR A 243 -2.30 -18.16 -8.99
C TYR A 243 -1.21 -19.00 -8.28
N ASP A 244 -1.22 -20.29 -8.62
CA ASP A 244 -0.57 -21.43 -7.95
C ASP A 244 0.97 -21.41 -7.93
N LYS A 245 1.60 -20.59 -8.77
CA LYS A 245 3.06 -20.41 -8.83
C LYS A 245 3.57 -19.19 -8.06
N TYR A 246 2.71 -18.53 -7.28
CA TYR A 246 3.15 -17.44 -6.43
C TYR A 246 4.09 -17.95 -5.33
N VAL A 247 5.34 -17.52 -5.39
CA VAL A 247 6.31 -17.70 -4.30
C VAL A 247 6.52 -16.33 -3.66
N PRO A 248 6.18 -16.15 -2.36
CA PRO A 248 6.42 -14.89 -1.65
C PRO A 248 7.87 -14.42 -1.86
N GLU A 249 8.05 -13.12 -2.08
CA GLU A 249 9.36 -12.48 -2.27
C GLU A 249 10.12 -12.89 -3.54
N GLN A 250 9.61 -13.83 -4.36
CA GLN A 250 10.28 -14.25 -5.59
C GLN A 250 10.34 -13.09 -6.59
N GLY A 251 11.57 -12.69 -6.93
CA GLY A 251 11.83 -11.57 -7.82
C GLY A 251 11.70 -10.19 -7.18
N MET A 252 11.53 -10.10 -5.85
CA MET A 252 11.66 -8.85 -5.10
C MET A 252 13.14 -8.50 -4.88
N ASP A 253 13.49 -7.21 -4.92
CA ASP A 253 14.81 -6.74 -4.47
C ASP A 253 14.72 -6.19 -3.03
N LEU A 254 15.40 -6.88 -2.11
CA LEU A 254 15.50 -6.52 -0.69
C LEU A 254 16.83 -5.83 -0.33
N SER A 255 17.79 -5.73 -1.25
CA SER A 255 19.16 -5.25 -0.98
C SER A 255 19.19 -3.83 -0.38
N HIS A 256 18.19 -3.01 -0.68
CA HIS A 256 18.04 -1.66 -0.15
C HIS A 256 17.71 -1.59 1.33
N GLN A 257 17.02 -2.60 1.87
CA GLN A 257 16.61 -2.63 3.26
C GLN A 257 17.78 -3.00 4.19
N GLU A 258 18.73 -3.80 3.71
CA GLU A 258 19.93 -4.18 4.46
C GLU A 258 20.85 -2.97 4.75
N LEU A 259 20.94 -2.01 3.83
CA LEU A 259 21.74 -0.79 4.00
C LEU A 259 21.25 0.10 5.16
N SER A 260 19.96 0.03 5.50
CA SER A 260 19.41 0.76 6.65
C SER A 260 19.82 0.15 7.99
N LYS A 261 19.96 -1.19 8.06
CA LYS A 261 20.37 -1.92 9.27
C LYS A 261 21.86 -1.68 9.58
N THR A 262 22.71 -1.60 8.56
CA THR A 262 24.15 -1.36 8.72
C THR A 262 24.48 0.05 9.24
N LYS A 263 23.62 1.05 8.95
CA LYS A 263 23.80 2.41 9.52
C LYS A 263 23.43 2.50 11.00
N ILE A 264 22.53 1.64 11.47
CA ILE A 264 22.13 1.60 12.89
C ILE A 264 23.21 0.89 13.74
N SER A 265 23.88 -0.14 13.21
CA SER A 265 24.95 -0.84 13.94
C SER A 265 26.27 -0.06 14.04
N ASN A 266 26.54 0.85 13.11
CA ASN A 266 27.76 1.67 13.10
C ASN A 266 27.66 2.97 13.91
N ASN A 267 26.48 3.30 14.47
CA ASN A 267 26.28 4.46 15.33
C ASN A 267 26.22 4.08 16.83
N GLN A 268 26.59 2.85 17.17
CA GLN A 268 26.66 2.33 18.54
C GLN A 268 28.09 1.88 18.94
N ARG A 269 29.14 2.46 18.34
CA ARG A 269 30.52 2.28 18.80
C ARG A 269 31.17 3.62 19.10
#